data_AF-A0A0X9VQA9-F1
#
_entry.id   AF-A0A0X9VQA9-F1
#
_cell.length_a   1.000
_cell.length_b   1.000
_cell.length_c   1.000
_cell.angle_alpha   90.00
_cell.angle_beta   90.00
_cell.angle_gamma   90.00
#
_symmetry.space_group_name_H-M   'P 1'
#
loop_
_entity.id
_entity.type
_entity.pdbx_description
1 polymer ?
#
loop_
_entity_poly.entity_id
_entity_poly.type
_entity_poly.pdbx_seq_one_letter_code
_entity_poly.pdbx_strand_id
1 'polypeptide(L)'
;MKQKLHRIFSYGTLAIKFDEALTVGLALDDELVVSNGQFDIPLKVISANISPTYPDILNVEVSKVFSYVADRKYTPRQIHDMNTHILNQQNMQIDAAQLPYEQNIVMSQIFWDTSMYHEMNDLDGEEFLYE
;
A
#
# COMPACT_ATOMS: atom_id res chain seq x y z
N MET A 1 19.34 24.16 11.24
CA MET A 1 19.08 23.72 9.85
C MET A 1 17.58 23.89 9.60
N LYS A 2 17.15 24.17 8.36
CA LYS A 2 15.74 24.41 8.05
C LYS A 2 15.13 23.10 7.54
N GLN A 3 14.09 22.62 8.22
CA GLN A 3 13.34 21.43 7.80
C GLN A 3 12.74 21.63 6.40
N LYS A 4 12.74 20.56 5.60
CA LYS A 4 12.19 20.52 4.24
C LYS A 4 11.13 19.42 4.14
N LEU A 5 10.13 19.67 3.30
CA LEU A 5 9.15 18.65 2.91
C LEU A 5 9.79 17.72 1.87
N HIS A 6 9.70 16.42 2.10
CA HIS A 6 10.15 15.37 1.20
C HIS A 6 8.94 14.50 0.83
N ARG A 7 8.87 14.08 -0.43
CA ARG A 7 7.81 13.19 -0.95
C ARG A 7 8.45 11.96 -1.56
N ILE A 8 7.91 10.79 -1.24
CA ILE A 8 8.41 9.50 -1.68
C ILE A 8 7.26 8.75 -2.33
N PHE A 9 7.49 8.32 -3.56
CA PHE A 9 6.65 7.30 -4.17
C PHE A 9 7.06 5.93 -3.63
N SER A 10 6.06 5.14 -3.23
CA SER A 10 6.23 3.80 -2.69
C SER A 10 5.31 2.84 -3.41
N TYR A 11 5.82 1.65 -3.71
CA TYR A 11 5.06 0.55 -4.29
C TYR A 11 5.09 -0.66 -3.35
N GLY A 12 3.99 -1.40 -3.29
CA GLY A 12 3.90 -2.60 -2.48
C GLY A 12 2.78 -3.53 -2.90
N THR A 13 2.74 -4.69 -2.25
CA THR A 13 1.69 -5.68 -2.42
C THR A 13 0.94 -5.84 -1.11
N LEU A 14 -0.36 -5.58 -1.14
CA LEU A 14 -1.28 -5.88 -0.05
C LEU A 14 -1.84 -7.29 -0.27
N ALA A 15 -1.50 -8.21 0.62
CA ALA A 15 -2.09 -9.55 0.64
C ALA A 15 -3.27 -9.56 1.60
N ILE A 16 -4.45 -9.95 1.10
CA ILE A 16 -5.70 -10.07 1.87
C ILE A 16 -6.10 -11.54 1.88
N LYS A 17 -6.17 -12.13 3.06
CA LYS A 17 -6.61 -13.51 3.26
C LYS A 17 -8.08 -13.54 3.65
N PHE A 18 -8.83 -14.39 2.97
CA PHE A 18 -10.23 -14.66 3.22
C PHE A 18 -10.42 -15.97 4.00
N ASP A 19 -11.60 -16.17 4.55
CA ASP A 19 -12.00 -17.41 5.24
C ASP A 19 -12.24 -18.57 4.26
N GLU A 20 -12.57 -18.27 3.00
CA GLU A 20 -12.80 -19.23 1.94
C GLU A 20 -12.12 -18.83 0.62
N ALA A 21 -12.06 -19.78 -0.31
CA ALA A 21 -11.48 -19.54 -1.63
C ALA A 21 -12.31 -18.55 -2.45
N LEU A 22 -11.65 -17.62 -3.11
CA LEU A 22 -12.26 -16.69 -4.05
C LEU A 22 -12.47 -17.41 -5.39
N THR A 23 -13.69 -17.35 -5.90
CA THR A 23 -14.08 -18.09 -7.11
C THR A 23 -13.91 -17.28 -8.39
N VAL A 24 -13.89 -15.94 -8.29
CA VAL A 24 -13.80 -15.02 -9.43
C VAL A 24 -12.92 -13.82 -9.08
N GLY A 25 -11.99 -13.46 -9.96
CA GLY A 25 -11.29 -12.18 -9.88
C GLY A 25 -12.24 -11.06 -10.28
N LEU A 26 -12.54 -10.15 -9.35
CA LEU A 26 -13.38 -8.99 -9.60
C LEU A 26 -12.51 -7.73 -9.57
N ALA A 27 -12.87 -6.74 -10.40
CA ALA A 27 -12.16 -5.47 -10.41
C ALA A 27 -12.36 -4.77 -9.06
N LEU A 28 -11.28 -4.16 -8.56
CA LEU A 28 -11.34 -3.28 -7.39
C LEU A 28 -11.44 -1.83 -7.84
N ASP A 29 -11.94 -0.98 -6.95
CA ASP A 29 -11.87 0.46 -7.14
C ASP A 29 -10.42 0.95 -7.18
N ASP A 30 -10.18 2.07 -7.89
CA ASP A 30 -8.84 2.66 -8.06
C ASP A 30 -8.19 3.09 -6.74
N GLU A 31 -8.99 3.29 -5.69
CA GLU A 31 -8.53 3.66 -4.34
C GLU A 31 -9.05 2.65 -3.32
N LEU A 32 -8.14 2.12 -2.52
CA LEU A 32 -8.44 1.27 -1.38
C LEU A 32 -7.99 1.98 -0.10
N VAL A 33 -8.92 2.21 0.83
CA VAL A 33 -8.62 2.82 2.12
C VAL A 33 -8.36 1.73 3.15
N VAL A 34 -7.16 1.71 3.71
CA VAL A 34 -6.77 0.80 4.80
C VAL A 34 -6.55 1.57 6.09
N SER A 35 -6.81 0.97 7.24
CA SER A 35 -6.61 1.60 8.54
C SER A 35 -5.59 0.82 9.37
N ASN A 36 -4.73 1.55 10.08
CA ASN A 36 -3.85 0.97 11.09
C ASN A 36 -4.42 1.12 12.52
N GLY A 37 -5.71 1.48 12.64
CA GLY A 37 -6.40 1.73 13.91
C GLY A 37 -6.22 3.14 14.49
N GLN A 38 -5.30 3.95 13.94
CA GLN A 38 -5.11 5.35 14.33
C GLN A 38 -5.59 6.34 13.26
N PHE A 39 -5.35 6.01 12.01
CA PHE A 39 -5.76 6.81 10.87
C PHE A 39 -5.91 5.95 9.62
N ASP A 40 -6.70 6.48 8.69
CA ASP A 40 -6.95 5.87 7.40
C ASP A 40 -5.87 6.26 6.40
N ILE A 41 -5.55 5.32 5.53
CA ILE A 41 -4.45 5.38 4.60
C ILE A 41 -4.99 5.00 3.22
N PRO A 42 -5.18 5.98 2.32
CA PRO A 42 -5.55 5.69 0.94
C PRO A 42 -4.36 5.08 0.22
N LEU A 43 -4.63 4.01 -0.53
CA LEU A 43 -3.71 3.30 -1.40
C LEU A 43 -4.30 3.31 -2.81
N LYS A 44 -3.50 3.71 -3.79
CA LYS A 44 -3.91 3.62 -5.19
C LYS A 44 -3.73 2.19 -5.67
N VAL A 45 -4.80 1.55 -6.12
CA VAL A 45 -4.77 0.20 -6.69
C VAL A 45 -4.17 0.27 -8.10
N ILE A 46 -3.23 -0.63 -8.37
CA ILE A 46 -2.57 -0.79 -9.67
C ILE A 46 -3.09 -2.06 -10.35
N SER A 47 -3.16 -3.15 -9.58
CA SER A 47 -3.74 -4.41 -10.05
C SER A 47 -4.22 -5.24 -8.87
N ALA A 48 -5.10 -6.21 -9.12
CA ALA A 48 -5.57 -7.15 -8.12
C ALA A 48 -5.70 -8.54 -8.74
N ASN A 49 -5.11 -9.55 -8.09
CA ASN A 49 -5.07 -10.91 -8.60
C ASN A 49 -5.25 -11.92 -7.48
N ILE A 50 -6.09 -12.92 -7.69
CA ILE A 50 -6.20 -14.08 -6.79
C ILE A 50 -4.91 -14.90 -6.93
N SER A 51 -4.31 -15.27 -5.80
CA SER A 51 -3.11 -16.08 -5.79
C SER A 51 -3.37 -17.44 -6.46
N PRO A 52 -2.57 -17.84 -7.47
CA PRO A 52 -2.79 -19.09 -8.20
C PRO A 52 -2.51 -20.33 -7.33
N THR A 53 -1.75 -20.17 -6.24
CA THR A 53 -1.39 -21.26 -5.32
C THR A 53 -2.30 -21.29 -4.08
N TYR A 54 -2.85 -20.15 -3.69
CA TYR A 54 -3.67 -19.98 -2.48
C TYR A 54 -4.93 -19.18 -2.84
N PRO A 55 -5.98 -19.83 -3.35
CA PRO A 55 -7.14 -19.13 -3.91
C PRO A 55 -7.95 -18.35 -2.87
N ASP A 56 -7.67 -18.53 -1.58
CA ASP A 56 -8.18 -17.72 -0.46
C ASP A 56 -7.39 -16.42 -0.23
N ILE A 57 -6.40 -16.11 -1.08
CA ILE A 57 -5.57 -14.89 -0.97
C ILE A 57 -5.75 -14.02 -2.22
N LEU A 58 -6.12 -12.75 -1.99
CA LEU A 58 -6.08 -11.70 -2.99
C LEU A 58 -4.80 -10.88 -2.81
N ASN A 59 -4.00 -10.79 -3.87
CA ASN A 59 -2.84 -9.90 -3.92
C ASN A 59 -3.24 -8.63 -4.66
N VAL A 60 -3.17 -7.49 -3.98
CA VAL A 60 -3.44 -6.17 -4.55
C VAL A 60 -2.13 -5.41 -4.66
N GLU A 61 -1.72 -5.10 -5.88
CA GLU A 61 -0.60 -4.21 -6.14
C GLU A 61 -1.05 -2.77 -5.91
N VAL A 62 -0.32 -2.04 -5.09
CA VAL A 62 -0.70 -0.70 -4.64
C VAL A 62 0.47 0.26 -4.70
N SER A 63 0.15 1.54 -4.87
CA SER A 63 1.10 2.63 -4.71
C SER A 63 0.61 3.70 -3.75
N LYS A 64 1.57 4.42 -3.17
CA LYS A 64 1.29 5.54 -2.27
C LYS A 64 2.39 6.59 -2.39
N VAL A 65 1.99 7.85 -2.33
CA VAL A 65 2.92 8.96 -2.06
C VAL A 65 2.92 9.24 -0.56
N PHE A 66 4.08 9.06 0.06
CA PHE A 66 4.31 9.39 1.47
C PHE A 66 5.09 10.70 1.59
N SER A 67 4.68 11.57 2.52
CA SER A 67 5.33 12.86 2.75
C SER A 67 5.87 12.96 4.17
N TYR A 68 7.08 13.49 4.34
CA TYR A 68 7.67 13.75 5.66
C TYR A 68 8.47 15.05 5.68
N VAL A 69 8.64 15.60 6.88
CA VAL A 69 9.40 16.82 7.12
C VAL A 69 10.68 16.47 7.88
N ALA A 70 11.83 16.78 7.31
CA ALA A 70 13.13 16.47 7.91
C ALA A 70 14.20 17.50 7.53
N ASP A 71 15.26 17.58 8.33
CA ASP A 71 16.43 18.43 8.02
C ASP A 71 17.32 17.84 6.91
N ARG A 72 17.16 16.54 6.63
CA ARG A 72 17.87 15.80 5.58
C ARG A 72 17.01 14.65 5.06
N LYS A 73 17.32 14.22 3.84
CA LYS A 73 16.72 13.04 3.21
C LYS A 73 16.97 11.78 4.04
N TYR A 74 15.94 10.99 4.25
CA TYR A 74 16.05 9.66 4.84
C TYR A 74 16.58 8.65 3.81
N THR A 75 17.29 7.63 4.28
CA THR A 75 17.72 6.54 3.41
C THR A 75 16.52 5.64 3.07
N PRO A 76 16.56 4.88 1.95
CA PRO A 76 15.50 3.92 1.59
C PRO A 76 15.16 2.96 2.73
N ARG A 77 16.17 2.52 3.50
CA ARG A 77 15.96 1.69 4.69
C ARG A 77 15.17 2.41 5.79
N GLN A 78 15.51 3.66 6.09
CA GLN A 78 14.77 4.44 7.09
C GLN A 78 13.31 4.69 6.66
N ILE A 79 13.08 4.90 5.37
CA ILE A 79 11.75 5.03 4.78
C ILE A 79 10.98 3.72 4.91
N HIS A 80 11.62 2.60 4.57
CA HIS A 80 11.04 1.28 4.70
C HIS A 80 10.62 0.96 6.12
N ASP A 81 11.52 1.18 7.08
CA ASP A 81 11.29 0.93 8.49
C ASP A 81 10.12 1.78 8.98
N MET A 82 10.03 3.05 8.57
CA MET A 82 8.92 3.94 8.90
C MET A 82 7.59 3.50 8.27
N ASN A 83 7.55 3.16 6.98
CA ASN A 83 6.34 2.69 6.30
C ASN A 83 5.84 1.37 6.91
N THR A 84 6.75 0.43 7.14
CA THR A 84 6.44 -0.84 7.80
C THR A 84 5.95 -0.62 9.22
N HIS A 85 6.58 0.28 9.97
CA HIS A 85 6.13 0.62 11.31
C HIS A 85 4.72 1.23 11.31
N ILE A 86 4.45 2.21 10.45
CA ILE A 86 3.15 2.87 10.40
C ILE A 86 2.03 1.90 9.98
N LEU A 87 2.30 1.00 9.03
CA LEU A 87 1.25 0.19 8.41
C LEU A 87 1.14 -1.24 8.92
N ASN A 88 2.21 -1.81 9.46
CA ASN A 88 2.25 -3.20 9.93
C ASN A 88 2.45 -3.33 11.45
N GLN A 89 2.55 -2.23 12.22
CA GLN A 89 2.62 -2.34 13.69
C GLN A 89 1.34 -2.94 14.30
N GLN A 90 0.21 -2.78 13.62
CA GLN A 90 -1.07 -3.38 13.98
C GLN A 90 -1.58 -4.17 12.79
N ASN A 91 -2.49 -5.12 13.04
CA ASN A 91 -3.21 -5.77 11.94
C ASN A 91 -3.93 -4.69 11.13
N MET A 92 -3.56 -4.57 9.87
CA MET A 92 -4.18 -3.64 8.96
C MET A 92 -5.66 -4.02 8.81
N GLN A 93 -6.51 -3.02 8.97
CA GLN A 93 -7.95 -3.16 8.85
C GLN A 93 -8.39 -2.66 7.48
N ILE A 94 -9.27 -3.40 6.86
CA ILE A 94 -9.85 -3.08 5.57
C ILE A 94 -11.36 -3.14 5.77
N ASP A 95 -12.07 -2.08 5.37
CA ASP A 95 -13.52 -2.14 5.28
C ASP A 95 -13.89 -3.14 4.18
N ALA A 96 -14.55 -4.23 4.58
CA ALA A 96 -14.98 -5.28 3.66
C ALA A 96 -15.94 -4.76 2.59
N ALA A 97 -16.67 -3.65 2.85
CA ALA A 97 -17.55 -3.04 1.86
C ALA A 97 -16.81 -2.46 0.64
N GLN A 98 -15.50 -2.20 0.75
CA GLN A 98 -14.66 -1.77 -0.37
C GLN A 98 -14.23 -2.92 -1.27
N LEU A 99 -14.42 -4.17 -0.84
CA LEU A 99 -14.07 -5.34 -1.62
C LEU A 99 -15.34 -5.97 -2.21
N PRO A 100 -15.32 -6.38 -3.49
CA PRO A 100 -16.48 -6.96 -4.16
C PRO A 100 -16.68 -8.45 -3.79
N TYR A 101 -16.33 -8.84 -2.56
CA TYR A 101 -16.32 -10.24 -2.10
C TYR A 101 -17.25 -10.43 -0.91
N GLU A 102 -18.01 -11.53 -0.91
CA GLU A 102 -18.89 -11.90 0.19
C GLU A 102 -18.14 -12.64 1.32
N GLN A 103 -16.96 -13.19 1.01
CA GLN A 103 -16.09 -13.88 1.96
C GLN A 103 -15.53 -12.90 3.00
N ASN A 104 -15.33 -13.37 4.23
CA ASN A 104 -14.83 -12.51 5.31
C ASN A 104 -13.31 -12.38 5.25
N ILE A 105 -12.82 -11.17 5.49
CA ILE A 105 -11.38 -10.93 5.64
C ILE A 105 -10.92 -11.50 6.99
N VAL A 106 -9.97 -12.43 6.94
CA VAL A 106 -9.35 -13.03 8.13
C VAL A 106 -8.10 -12.25 8.54
N MET A 107 -7.34 -11.78 7.55
CA MET A 107 -6.06 -11.11 7.78
C MET A 107 -5.69 -10.26 6.57
N SER A 108 -4.97 -9.17 6.80
CA SER A 108 -4.31 -8.41 5.73
C SER A 108 -2.91 -7.98 6.14
N GLN A 109 -2.00 -7.92 5.17
CA GLN A 109 -0.62 -7.51 5.37
C GLN A 109 -0.06 -6.83 4.13
N ILE A 110 0.65 -5.70 4.30
CA ILE A 110 1.32 -5.01 3.20
C ILE A 110 2.82 -5.30 3.20
N PHE A 111 3.36 -5.57 2.01
CA PHE A 111 4.77 -5.77 1.76
C PHE A 111 5.28 -4.65 0.85
N TRP A 112 6.16 -3.80 1.38
CA TRP A 112 6.74 -2.70 0.62
C TRP A 112 7.99 -3.12 -0.13
N ASP A 113 8.08 -2.73 -1.40
CA ASP A 113 9.31 -2.91 -2.17
C ASP A 113 10.30 -1.77 -1.90
N THR A 114 11.40 -2.11 -1.22
CA THR A 114 12.46 -1.16 -0.88
C THR A 114 13.20 -0.58 -2.07
N SER A 115 13.20 -1.28 -3.22
CA SER A 115 13.90 -0.84 -4.43
C SER A 115 13.16 0.27 -5.17
N MET A 116 11.87 0.46 -4.87
CA MET A 116 10.95 1.37 -5.55
C MET A 116 10.72 2.68 -4.79
N TYR A 117 11.52 2.98 -3.76
CA TYR A 117 11.46 4.27 -3.08
C TYR A 117 12.14 5.36 -3.91
N HIS A 118 11.34 6.02 -4.73
CA HIS A 118 11.77 7.15 -5.54
C HIS A 118 11.35 8.47 -4.88
N GLU A 119 12.32 9.34 -4.64
CA GLU A 119 12.02 10.70 -4.21
C GLU A 119 11.48 11.48 -5.39
N MET A 120 10.29 12.05 -5.21
CA MET A 120 9.74 12.99 -6.17
C MET A 120 10.43 14.32 -5.92
N ASN A 121 11.59 14.54 -6.57
CA ASN A 121 12.21 15.84 -6.57
C ASN A 121 11.36 16.75 -7.45
N ASP A 122 10.90 17.83 -6.83
CA ASP A 122 10.25 18.98 -7.44
C ASP A 122 8.76 18.84 -7.79
N LEU A 123 8.07 19.94 -7.53
CA LEU A 123 6.61 20.14 -7.53
C LEU A 123 6.01 20.22 -8.94
N ASP A 124 6.75 19.80 -9.96
CA ASP A 124 6.29 19.78 -11.34
C ASP A 124 5.86 18.36 -11.64
N GLY A 125 4.58 18.10 -11.39
CA GLY A 125 3.95 16.79 -11.53
C GLY A 125 3.92 16.28 -12.97
N GLU A 126 5.07 15.88 -13.49
CA GLU A 126 5.10 14.90 -14.57
C GLU A 126 5.03 13.52 -13.92
N GLU A 127 3.88 12.89 -14.15
CA GLU A 127 3.61 11.49 -13.82
C GLU A 127 4.82 10.65 -14.26
N PHE A 128 5.45 9.97 -13.30
CA PHE A 128 6.32 8.84 -13.61
C PHE A 128 5.44 7.71 -14.14
N LEU A 129 5.09 7.78 -15.42
CA LEU A 129 4.61 6.64 -16.19
C LEU A 129 5.82 5.73 -16.39
N TYR A 130 5.75 4.53 -15.82
CA TYR A 130 6.71 3.47 -16.12
C TYR A 130 6.55 3.07 -17.60
N GLU A 131 7.64 3.15 -18.37
CA GLU A 131 7.83 2.38 -19.61
C GLU A 131 8.30 0.95 -19.28
#